data_AF-M1V510-F1
#
_entry.id   AF-M1V510-F1
#
_cell.length_a   1.000
_cell.length_b   1.000
_cell.length_c   1.000
_cell.angle_alpha   90.00
_cell.angle_beta   90.00
_cell.angle_gamma   90.00
#
_symmetry.space_group_name_H-M   'P 1'
#
loop_
_entity.id
_entity.type
_entity.pdbx_description
1 polymer ?
#
loop_
_entity_poly.entity_id
_entity_poly.type
_entity_poly.pdbx_seq_one_letter_code
_entity_poly.pdbx_strand_id
1 'polypeptide(L)' 'MYLMKCSKDPKHGYTLQKLCPKCQEPTVSAHPARFSPDDKFSKQRVTLKKRFGLLPTQQPPEVF' A
#
# COMPACT_ATOMS: atom_id res chain seq x y z
N MET A 1 -0.92 14.07 13.45
CA MET A 1 -0.66 14.32 12.01
C MET A 1 0.26 13.22 11.51
N TYR A 2 -0.21 12.33 10.63
CA TYR A 2 0.67 11.33 10.00
C TYR A 2 1.30 11.95 8.75
N LEU A 3 2.54 11.58 8.45
CA LEU A 3 3.19 11.97 7.20
C LEU A 3 2.43 11.33 6.02
N MET A 4 2.07 12.12 5.02
CA MET A 4 1.38 11.65 3.82
C MET A 4 2.34 11.56 2.63
N LYS A 5 2.02 10.70 1.67
CA LYS A 5 2.75 10.55 0.40
C LYS A 5 1.79 10.52 -0.80
N CYS A 6 2.29 10.92 -1.96
CA CYS A 6 1.61 10.74 -3.24
C CYS A 6 1.63 9.26 -3.67
N SER A 7 0.54 8.75 -4.24
CA SER A 7 0.46 7.36 -4.72
C SER A 7 1.08 7.17 -6.11
N LYS A 8 1.13 8.22 -6.94
CA LYS A 8 1.63 8.15 -8.33
C LYS A 8 3.11 8.47 -8.48
N ASP A 9 3.66 9.27 -7.57
CA ASP A 9 5.05 9.72 -7.65
C ASP A 9 5.95 8.89 -6.71
N PRO A 10 6.71 7.92 -7.23
CA PRO A 10 7.66 7.15 -6.42
C PRO A 10 8.85 7.99 -5.93
N LYS A 11 9.13 9.15 -6.54
CA LYS A 11 10.27 10.04 -6.23
C LYS A 11 10.06 11.02 -5.07
N HIS A 12 9.31 10.64 -4.03
CA HIS A 12 9.23 11.36 -2.75
C HIS A 12 8.52 12.74 -2.79
N GLY A 13 7.22 12.74 -3.12
CA GLY A 13 6.34 13.84 -2.72
C GLY A 13 5.73 13.58 -1.34
N TYR A 14 6.48 13.81 -0.26
CA TYR A 14 5.90 13.81 1.08
C TYR A 14 5.20 15.14 1.35
N THR A 15 4.07 15.07 2.04
CA THR A 15 3.28 16.27 2.38
C THR A 15 2.48 16.01 3.65
N LEU A 16 2.01 17.10 4.25
CA LEU A 16 1.02 17.07 5.33
C LEU A 16 -0.39 17.38 4.80
N GLN A 17 -0.49 17.77 3.53
CA GLN A 17 -1.75 18.10 2.87
C GLN A 17 -2.48 16.84 2.44
N LYS A 18 -3.82 16.91 2.41
CA LYS A 18 -4.70 15.82 1.95
C LYS A 18 -4.66 15.60 0.43
N LEU A 19 -4.23 16.63 -0.31
CA LEU A 19 -4.05 16.60 -1.74
C LEU A 19 -2.57 16.82 -2.06
N CYS A 20 -2.07 16.14 -3.09
CA CYS A 20 -0.71 16.33 -3.54
C CYS A 20 -0.58 17.68 -4.26
N PRO A 21 0.39 18.53 -3.90
CA PRO A 21 0.54 19.84 -4.54
C PRO A 21 0.97 19.77 -6.02
N LYS A 22 1.48 18.61 -6.49
CA LYS A 22 1.96 18.43 -7.86
C LYS A 22 0.88 17.86 -8.79
N CYS A 23 0.25 16.75 -8.39
CA CYS A 23 -0.73 16.04 -9.22
C CYS A 23 -2.18 16.24 -8.78
N GLN A 24 -2.43 17.01 -7.70
CA GLN A 24 -3.76 17.24 -7.09
C GLN A 24 -4.53 15.99 -6.65
N GLU A 25 -3.87 14.84 -6.58
CA GLU A 25 -4.51 13.60 -6.12
C GLU A 25 -4.54 13.45 -4.60
N PRO A 26 -5.48 12.66 -4.06
CA PRO A 26 -5.51 12.31 -2.64
C PRO A 26 -4.21 11.66 -2.18
N THR A 27 -3.69 12.12 -1.05
CA THR A 27 -2.49 11.58 -0.44
C THR A 27 -2.82 10.40 0.48
N VAL A 28 -1.88 9.48 0.62
CA VAL A 28 -2.01 8.28 1.47
C VAL A 28 -1.01 8.30 2.60
N SER A 29 -1.25 7.55 3.69
CA SER A 29 -0.27 7.49 4.78
C SER A 29 1.07 6.95 4.28
N ALA A 30 2.15 7.63 4.64
CA ALA A 30 3.50 7.16 4.35
C ALA A 30 3.85 5.90 5.17
N HIS A 31 3.28 5.77 6.37
CA HIS A 31 3.52 4.64 7.25
C HIS A 31 2.75 3.39 6.79
N PRO A 32 3.37 2.19 6.89
CA PRO A 32 2.69 0.94 6.59
C PRO A 32 1.59 0.64 7.62
N ALA A 33 0.68 -0.27 7.26
CA ALA A 33 -0.32 -0.78 8.19
C ALA A 33 0.36 -1.46 9.40
N ARG A 34 -0.22 -1.28 10.59
CA ARG A 34 0.29 -1.89 11.82
C ARG A 34 0.23 -3.41 11.73
N PHE A 35 1.27 -4.07 12.21
CA PHE A 35 1.29 -5.51 12.38
C PHE A 35 0.41 -5.91 13.56
N SER A 36 -0.41 -6.95 13.39
CA SER A 36 -1.18 -7.59 14.45
C SER A 36 -0.84 -9.07 14.48
N PRO A 37 -0.32 -9.61 15.60
CA PRO A 37 0.01 -11.03 15.69
C PRO A 37 -1.20 -11.96 15.46
N ASP A 38 -2.37 -11.54 15.92
CA ASP A 38 -3.62 -12.31 15.83
C ASP A 38 -4.21 -12.32 14.40
N ASP A 39 -3.92 -11.29 13.59
CA ASP A 39 -4.40 -11.12 12.20
C ASP A 39 -5.83 -11.65 11.96
N LYS A 40 -6.80 -11.15 12.76
CA LYS A 40 -8.21 -11.60 12.76
C LYS A 40 -8.86 -11.64 11.37
N PHE A 41 -8.39 -10.78 10.45
CA PHE A 41 -8.92 -10.65 9.10
C PHE A 41 -8.01 -11.25 8.02
N SER A 42 -7.08 -12.13 8.41
CA SER A 42 -6.14 -12.85 7.52
C SER A 42 -6.85 -13.55 6.37
N LYS A 43 -7.91 -14.32 6.67
CA LYS A 43 -8.71 -15.07 5.67
C LYS A 43 -9.28 -14.15 4.59
N GLN A 44 -9.90 -13.03 4.97
CA GLN A 44 -10.48 -12.07 4.04
C GLN A 44 -9.37 -11.42 3.20
N ARG A 45 -8.27 -11.00 3.84
CA ARG A 45 -7.10 -10.40 3.18
C ARG A 45 -6.51 -11.31 2.11
N VAL A 46 -6.28 -12.58 2.43
CA VAL A 46 -5.72 -13.58 1.50
C VAL A 46 -6.70 -13.88 0.36
N THR A 47 -8.00 -14.05 0.67
CA THR A 47 -9.03 -14.34 -0.33
C THR A 47 -9.15 -13.22 -1.36
N LEU A 48 -9.13 -11.95 -0.93
CA LEU A 48 -9.15 -10.80 -1.83
C LEU A 48 -7.89 -10.73 -2.69
N LYS A 49 -6.70 -10.90 -2.09
CA LYS A 49 -5.45 -10.95 -2.87
C LYS A 49 -5.47 -12.04 -3.93
N LYS A 50 -5.99 -13.23 -3.60
CA LYS A 50 -6.14 -14.34 -4.54
C LYS A 50 -7.08 -13.99 -5.70
N ARG A 51 -8.23 -13.37 -5.41
CA ARG A 51 -9.23 -12.95 -6.42
C ARG A 51 -8.64 -11.97 -7.44
N PHE A 52 -7.76 -11.06 -7.00
CA PHE A 52 -7.13 -10.06 -7.85
C PHE A 52 -5.75 -10.46 -8.39
N GLY A 53 -5.30 -11.71 -8.18
CA GLY A 53 -4.00 -12.16 -8.70
C GLY A 53 -2.78 -11.50 -8.04
N LEU A 54 -2.93 -10.99 -6.80
CA LEU A 54 -1.91 -10.20 -6.09
C LEU A 54 -1.04 -11.03 -5.14
N LEU A 55 -1.20 -12.36 -5.10
CA LEU A 55 -0.38 -13.20 -4.23
C LEU A 55 1.00 -13.44 -4.89
N PRO A 56 2.11 -13.29 -4.16
CA PRO A 56 3.45 -13.60 -4.70
C PRO A 56 3.57 -15.04 -5.21
N THR A 57 2.86 -15.97 -4.60
CA THR A 57 2.84 -17.40 -4.99
C THR A 57 2.17 -17.66 -6.35
N GLN A 58 1.47 -16.68 -6.93
CA GLN A 58 0.90 -16.77 -8.27
C GLN A 58 1.88 -16.35 -9.36
N GLN A 59 2.99 -15.68 -8.99
CA GLN A 59 4.02 -15.25 -9.92
C GLN A 59 5.07 -16.36 -10.09
N PRO A 60 5.77 -16.40 -11.25
CA PRO A 60 6.90 -17.31 -11.41
C PRO A 60 7.96 -17.02 -10.34
N PRO A 61 8.75 -18.03 -9.93
CA PRO A 61 9.84 -17.83 -8.98
C PRO A 61 10.82 -16.77 -9.52
N GLU A 62 11.29 -15.89 -8.64
CA GLU A 62 12.36 -14.95 -8.99
C GLU A 62 13.61 -15.77 -9.38
N VAL A 63 14.06 -15.60 -10.61
CA VAL A 63 15.32 -16.19 -11.09
C VAL A 63 16.43 -15.24 -10.66
N PHE A 64 17.30 -15.71 -9.78
CA PHE A 64 18.48 -14.98 -9.31
C PHE A 64 19.63 -15.08 -10.31
#